data_AF-A0A2G2DCY3-F1
#
_entry.id   AF-A0A2G2DCY3-F1
#
_cell.length_a   1.000
_cell.length_b   1.000
_cell.length_c   1.000
_cell.angle_alpha   90.00
_cell.angle_beta   90.00
_cell.angle_gamma   90.00
#
_symmetry.space_group_name_H-M   'P 1'
#
loop_
_entity.id
_entity.type
_entity.pdbx_description
1 polymer ?
#
loop_
_entity_poly.entity_id
_entity_poly.type
_entity_poly.pdbx_seq_one_letter_code
_entity_poly.pdbx_strand_id
1 'polypeptide(L)'
;MDIASETNAAIESPPVEKVNRRSGGRANRVLVRTSPLADNLRPIRAGMSGGQYSPLTDANVLRIHQAALDALETIGLSQAPPSGVEILTGAGAILGDDGRIRFPRALVEDMLALACKDVVLFGRDPKHDLDLSGTRVHYGTAGAAVHVVDVENRTYRESTAQDLYDAARITHALDNVHFFQRAMVCRDVVDNFEMDINTIYACCAGTTKHVGTSFSDPSHFEGCLELLHLIAGGEANWRARPFVSNSNCFVVPPMKFAEESCITMEKCVRAGMPVLLLSAGQAGATAPAPLATAIVQAVAECLAGVVYVNAMAPGHPAVFGTWPFVSDLRTGAMSGGSGEQALLSAGCAQMHRFYGLPGGAAAGIADAKLPDMQAGWEQAISNTMAGLSGLNMVYEAVGMHASLLGFCMESLVLGDDLLGQVLRCVRGIDVTEDSVSIEAMREVCLEGPGHYLGHPQTLGVMQTEYVYPAVADRTSPKEWAEIGKPDLVQKAIARKNRILAESTAPQLDPAVDAAIRAAFNIHV
;
A
#
# COMPACT_ATOMS: atom_id res chain seq x y z
N MET A 1 47.64 -33.14 -89.63
CA MET A 1 48.57 -33.66 -88.62
C MET A 1 48.59 -32.66 -87.49
N ASP A 2 48.10 -32.87 -86.29
CA ASP A 2 47.40 -33.97 -85.60
C ASP A 2 46.65 -33.28 -84.43
N ILE A 3 45.34 -33.46 -84.27
CA ILE A 3 44.65 -34.38 -83.34
C ILE A 3 45.01 -34.18 -81.84
N ALA A 4 43.97 -33.72 -81.11
CA ALA A 4 43.54 -34.00 -79.73
C ALA A 4 44.37 -33.60 -78.50
N SER A 5 43.73 -32.86 -77.57
CA SER A 5 43.14 -33.48 -76.36
C SER A 5 42.28 -32.48 -75.57
N GLU A 6 41.07 -32.92 -75.23
CA GLU A 6 40.17 -32.27 -74.27
C GLU A 6 40.72 -32.43 -72.86
N THR A 7 40.71 -31.36 -72.05
CA THR A 7 40.56 -31.49 -70.60
C THR A 7 39.62 -30.40 -70.09
N ASN A 8 38.61 -30.88 -69.38
CA ASN A 8 37.46 -30.18 -68.84
C ASN A 8 37.89 -29.47 -67.54
N ALA A 9 37.95 -28.14 -67.52
CA ALA A 9 38.22 -27.37 -66.31
C ALA A 9 36.91 -26.83 -65.73
N ALA A 10 36.44 -27.50 -64.67
CA ALA A 10 35.29 -27.07 -63.88
C ALA A 10 35.59 -25.71 -63.21
N ILE A 11 34.65 -24.78 -63.33
CA ILE A 11 34.68 -23.49 -62.63
C ILE A 11 34.30 -23.75 -61.17
N GLU A 12 35.27 -23.72 -60.26
CA GLU A 12 35.02 -23.74 -58.82
C GLU A 12 34.40 -22.40 -58.38
N SER A 13 33.14 -22.46 -57.96
CA SER A 13 32.47 -21.39 -57.21
C SER A 13 33.06 -21.27 -55.79
N PRO A 14 33.26 -20.06 -55.25
CA PRO A 14 33.86 -19.86 -53.94
C PRO A 14 32.97 -20.41 -52.82
N PRO A 15 33.54 -20.76 -51.65
CA PRO A 15 32.77 -21.34 -50.55
C PRO A 15 31.76 -20.32 -50.02
N VAL A 16 30.48 -20.70 -50.04
CA VAL A 16 29.41 -19.95 -49.38
C VAL A 16 29.66 -20.00 -47.88
N GLU A 17 30.13 -18.88 -47.35
CA GLU A 17 30.24 -18.66 -45.92
C GLU A 17 28.84 -18.77 -45.30
N LYS A 18 28.58 -19.86 -44.56
CA LYS A 18 27.38 -19.98 -43.73
C LYS A 18 27.46 -18.93 -42.63
N VAL A 19 26.94 -17.73 -42.90
CA VAL A 19 26.68 -16.72 -41.88
C VAL A 19 25.70 -17.31 -40.89
N ASN A 20 26.26 -17.72 -39.75
CA ASN A 20 25.54 -18.27 -38.61
C ASN A 20 24.68 -17.13 -38.03
N ARG A 21 23.41 -17.03 -38.46
CA ARG A 21 22.41 -16.11 -37.89
C ARG A 21 22.13 -16.50 -36.43
N ARG A 22 23.02 -16.10 -35.53
CA ARG A 22 22.89 -16.21 -34.06
C ARG A 22 22.38 -14.92 -33.40
N SER A 23 21.69 -14.04 -34.13
CA SER A 23 21.09 -12.83 -33.54
C SER A 23 19.63 -13.01 -33.09
N GLY A 24 18.90 -14.00 -33.63
CA GLY A 24 17.49 -14.23 -33.29
C GLY A 24 17.25 -14.90 -31.93
N GLY A 25 18.22 -15.67 -31.42
CA GLY A 25 18.06 -16.42 -30.17
C GLY A 25 18.03 -15.55 -28.91
N ARG A 26 18.74 -14.41 -28.90
CA ARG A 26 18.72 -13.46 -27.77
C ARG A 26 17.39 -12.71 -27.74
N ALA A 27 16.87 -12.28 -28.89
CA ALA A 27 15.57 -11.63 -29.00
C ALA A 27 14.41 -12.58 -28.65
N ASN A 28 14.42 -13.83 -29.14
CA ASN A 28 13.40 -14.82 -28.76
C ASN A 28 13.50 -15.24 -27.28
N ARG A 29 14.70 -15.33 -26.71
CA ARG A 29 14.86 -15.54 -25.26
C ARG A 29 14.36 -14.34 -24.46
N VAL A 30 14.55 -13.10 -24.93
CA VAL A 30 13.98 -11.89 -24.30
C VAL A 30 12.45 -11.87 -24.41
N LEU A 31 11.86 -12.33 -25.53
CA LEU A 31 10.41 -12.42 -25.73
C LEU A 31 9.74 -13.50 -24.87
N VAL A 32 10.35 -14.68 -24.76
CA VAL A 32 9.86 -15.74 -23.83
C VAL A 32 10.03 -15.27 -22.36
N ARG A 33 11.06 -14.47 -22.06
CA ARG A 33 11.28 -13.85 -20.75
C ARG A 33 10.34 -12.69 -20.41
N THR A 34 9.58 -12.18 -21.37
CA THR A 34 8.64 -11.05 -21.21
C THR A 34 7.18 -11.47 -21.32
N SER A 35 6.90 -12.74 -21.57
CA SER A 35 5.54 -13.27 -21.50
C SER A 35 5.09 -13.29 -20.03
N PRO A 36 3.92 -12.73 -19.69
CA PRO A 36 3.41 -12.74 -18.32
C PRO A 36 3.26 -14.17 -17.83
N LEU A 37 3.83 -14.47 -16.66
CA LEU A 37 3.51 -15.70 -15.94
C LEU A 37 2.07 -15.64 -15.43
N ALA A 38 1.44 -16.81 -15.28
CA ALA A 38 0.23 -16.90 -14.49
C ALA A 38 0.50 -16.39 -13.06
N ASP A 39 -0.46 -15.71 -12.44
CA ASP A 39 -0.26 -15.00 -11.17
C ASP A 39 0.24 -15.91 -10.03
N ASN A 40 -0.17 -17.18 -10.02
CA ASN A 40 0.29 -18.15 -9.02
C ASN A 40 1.76 -18.57 -9.19
N LEU A 41 2.34 -18.37 -10.38
CA LEU A 41 3.75 -18.64 -10.68
C LEU A 41 4.64 -17.42 -10.48
N ARG A 42 4.06 -16.22 -10.29
CA ARG A 42 4.83 -15.00 -10.04
C ARG A 42 5.58 -15.10 -8.71
N PRO A 43 6.81 -14.56 -8.64
CA PRO A 43 7.65 -14.67 -7.45
C PRO A 43 7.10 -13.84 -6.28
N ILE A 44 6.26 -12.85 -6.59
CA ILE A 44 5.60 -11.94 -5.66
C ILE A 44 4.21 -11.58 -6.22
N ARG A 45 3.27 -11.22 -5.34
CA ARG A 45 1.91 -10.78 -5.67
C ARG A 45 1.26 -10.09 -4.47
N ALA A 46 0.14 -9.41 -4.68
CA ALA A 46 -0.67 -8.89 -3.57
C ALA A 46 -1.11 -10.01 -2.60
N GLY A 47 -1.20 -9.68 -1.31
CA GLY A 47 -1.69 -10.61 -0.28
C GLY A 47 -0.73 -11.76 0.04
N MET A 48 0.59 -11.57 -0.10
CA MET A 48 1.57 -12.50 0.45
C MET A 48 1.43 -12.57 1.97
N SER A 49 1.52 -13.77 2.54
CA SER A 49 1.40 -13.98 3.98
C SER A 49 2.69 -13.61 4.69
N GLY A 50 2.65 -12.59 5.53
CA GLY A 50 3.71 -12.26 6.49
C GLY A 50 3.50 -12.95 7.83
N GLY A 51 3.96 -12.31 8.90
CA GLY A 51 3.77 -12.76 10.30
C GLY A 51 4.95 -13.54 10.89
N GLN A 52 6.05 -13.66 10.15
CA GLN A 52 7.27 -14.35 10.61
C GLN A 52 8.10 -13.50 11.59
N TYR A 53 7.92 -12.18 11.57
CA TYR A 53 8.57 -11.28 12.51
C TYR A 53 7.61 -10.85 13.62
N SER A 54 8.10 -10.94 14.86
CA SER A 54 7.35 -10.71 16.09
C SER A 54 8.24 -9.96 17.09
N PRO A 55 8.20 -8.61 17.14
CA PRO A 55 9.05 -7.84 18.06
C PRO A 55 8.67 -7.98 19.54
N LEU A 56 7.45 -8.39 19.84
CA LEU A 56 6.93 -8.63 21.18
C LEU A 56 6.78 -10.14 21.42
N THR A 57 7.09 -10.57 22.64
CA THR A 57 6.73 -11.92 23.12
C THR A 57 5.23 -12.01 23.42
N ASP A 58 4.67 -13.22 23.47
CA ASP A 58 3.26 -13.44 23.80
C ASP A 58 2.87 -12.82 25.15
N ALA A 59 3.76 -12.91 26.14
CA ALA A 59 3.56 -12.27 27.45
C ALA A 59 3.49 -10.74 27.33
N ASN A 60 4.28 -10.12 26.45
CA ASN A 60 4.23 -8.67 26.22
C ASN A 60 2.96 -8.26 25.47
N VAL A 61 2.50 -9.05 24.50
CA VAL A 61 1.22 -8.83 23.81
C VAL A 61 0.06 -8.83 24.81
N LEU A 62 0.01 -9.83 25.70
CA LEU A 62 -1.01 -9.89 26.76
C LEU A 62 -0.94 -8.70 27.71
N ARG A 63 0.26 -8.23 28.07
CA ARG A 63 0.42 -7.04 28.92
C ARG A 63 -0.09 -5.76 28.25
N ILE A 64 0.15 -5.61 26.94
CA ILE A 64 -0.38 -4.48 26.17
C ILE A 64 -1.91 -4.54 26.11
N HIS A 65 -2.48 -5.72 25.83
CA HIS A 65 -3.93 -5.91 25.82
C HIS A 65 -4.57 -5.54 27.16
N GLN A 66 -4.04 -6.07 28.27
CA GLN A 66 -4.58 -5.76 29.61
C GLN A 66 -4.46 -4.27 29.93
N ALA A 67 -3.33 -3.64 29.61
CA ALA A 67 -3.17 -2.20 29.83
C ALA A 67 -4.13 -1.35 28.95
N ALA A 68 -4.46 -1.81 27.75
CA ALA A 68 -5.44 -1.13 26.89
C ALA A 68 -6.86 -1.24 27.47
N LEU A 69 -7.23 -2.41 28.00
CA LEU A 69 -8.49 -2.59 28.73
C LEU A 69 -8.53 -1.73 30.01
N ASP A 70 -7.45 -1.68 30.77
CA ASP A 70 -7.32 -0.82 31.95
C ASP A 70 -7.55 0.66 31.58
N ALA A 71 -6.94 1.12 30.49
CA ALA A 71 -7.10 2.50 30.00
C ALA A 71 -8.54 2.80 29.60
N LEU A 72 -9.22 1.88 28.91
CA LEU A 72 -10.61 2.04 28.52
C LEU A 72 -11.59 2.03 29.71
N GLU A 73 -11.35 1.16 30.69
CA GLU A 73 -12.21 1.01 31.87
C GLU A 73 -12.04 2.18 32.84
N THR A 74 -10.81 2.66 33.05
CA THR A 74 -10.51 3.66 34.09
C THR A 74 -10.46 5.09 33.56
N ILE A 75 -9.95 5.30 32.35
CA ILE A 75 -9.79 6.63 31.74
C ILE A 75 -10.93 6.89 30.76
N GLY A 76 -11.18 5.97 29.83
CA GLY A 76 -12.19 6.15 28.80
C GLY A 76 -11.92 7.33 27.85
N LEU A 77 -12.89 7.65 27.00
CA LEU A 77 -12.79 8.71 25.99
C LEU A 77 -13.79 9.84 26.26
N SER A 78 -13.38 11.09 26.05
CA SER A 78 -14.27 12.25 26.15
C SER A 78 -14.77 12.72 24.78
N GLN A 79 -15.73 13.65 24.77
CA GLN A 79 -16.19 14.37 23.57
C GLN A 79 -16.87 13.48 22.51
N ALA A 80 -17.54 12.42 22.94
CA ALA A 80 -18.41 11.68 22.03
C ALA A 80 -19.56 12.60 21.54
N PRO A 81 -19.95 12.54 20.26
CA PRO A 81 -21.15 13.21 19.80
C PRO A 81 -22.38 12.72 20.58
N PRO A 82 -23.48 13.49 20.66
CA PRO A 82 -24.71 13.06 21.33
C PRO A 82 -25.22 11.68 20.85
N SER A 83 -25.19 11.43 19.53
CA SER A 83 -25.51 10.13 18.93
C SER A 83 -24.59 9.01 19.43
N GLY A 84 -23.30 9.30 19.55
CA GLY A 84 -22.31 8.37 20.07
C GLY A 84 -22.48 8.04 21.54
N VAL A 85 -22.86 9.02 22.36
CA VAL A 85 -23.24 8.77 23.76
C VAL A 85 -24.41 7.79 23.82
N GLU A 86 -25.47 8.01 23.04
CA GLU A 86 -26.64 7.13 23.00
C GLU A 86 -26.27 5.71 22.55
N ILE A 87 -25.55 5.58 21.43
CA ILE A 87 -25.14 4.28 20.87
C ILE A 87 -24.26 3.50 21.86
N LEU A 88 -23.23 4.15 22.42
CA LEU A 88 -22.26 3.50 23.29
C LEU A 88 -22.86 3.14 24.64
N THR A 89 -23.64 4.03 25.25
CA THR A 89 -24.29 3.74 26.54
C THR A 89 -25.42 2.71 26.40
N GLY A 90 -26.15 2.73 25.28
CA GLY A 90 -27.13 1.70 24.94
C GLY A 90 -26.52 0.29 24.81
N ALA A 91 -25.24 0.22 24.41
CA ALA A 91 -24.48 -1.03 24.36
C ALA A 91 -23.86 -1.45 25.70
N GLY A 92 -23.87 -0.58 26.72
CA GLY A 92 -23.33 -0.87 28.06
C GLY A 92 -22.06 -0.10 28.43
N ALA A 93 -21.61 0.85 27.61
CA ALA A 93 -20.57 1.79 28.04
C ALA A 93 -21.13 2.75 29.11
N ILE A 94 -20.26 3.31 29.93
CA ILE A 94 -20.65 4.13 31.09
C ILE A 94 -20.22 5.57 30.86
N LEU A 95 -21.19 6.48 30.73
CA LEU A 95 -20.91 7.92 30.77
C LEU A 95 -20.69 8.33 32.23
N GLY A 96 -19.46 8.71 32.57
CA GLY A 96 -19.12 9.22 33.89
C GLY A 96 -19.53 10.69 34.09
N ASP A 97 -19.61 11.11 35.35
CA ASP A 97 -19.90 12.50 35.73
C ASP A 97 -18.84 13.50 35.23
N ASP A 98 -17.65 13.01 34.87
CA ASP A 98 -16.56 13.77 34.25
C ASP A 98 -16.70 13.92 32.72
N GLY A 99 -17.81 13.45 32.14
CA GLY A 99 -18.09 13.53 30.71
C GLY A 99 -17.28 12.54 29.86
N ARG A 100 -16.64 11.54 30.49
CA ARG A 100 -15.89 10.49 29.78
C ARG A 100 -16.70 9.20 29.70
N ILE A 101 -16.73 8.59 28.51
CA ILE A 101 -17.28 7.25 28.28
C ILE A 101 -16.22 6.22 28.60
N ARG A 102 -16.50 5.38 29.59
CA ARG A 102 -15.67 4.24 30.00
C ARG A 102 -16.27 2.94 29.49
N PHE A 103 -15.41 1.98 29.14
CA PHE A 103 -15.81 0.74 28.52
C PHE A 103 -15.49 -0.42 29.47
N PRO A 104 -16.51 -1.10 30.03
CA PRO A 104 -16.29 -2.32 30.80
C PRO A 104 -15.58 -3.38 29.95
N ARG A 105 -14.69 -4.18 30.55
CA ARG A 105 -13.92 -5.20 29.81
C ARG A 105 -14.82 -6.19 29.06
N ALA A 106 -15.87 -6.66 29.73
CA ALA A 106 -16.85 -7.57 29.14
C ALA A 106 -17.50 -6.98 27.88
N LEU A 107 -17.81 -5.69 27.87
CA LEU A 107 -18.34 -5.01 26.67
C LEU A 107 -17.32 -5.04 25.53
N VAL A 108 -16.06 -4.75 25.81
CA VAL A 108 -15.00 -4.78 24.78
C VAL A 108 -14.83 -6.19 24.22
N GLU A 109 -14.81 -7.21 25.08
CA GLU A 109 -14.71 -8.63 24.70
C GLU A 109 -15.91 -9.09 23.86
N ASP A 110 -17.14 -8.74 24.25
CA ASP A 110 -18.36 -9.07 23.52
C ASP A 110 -18.35 -8.43 22.13
N MET A 111 -17.95 -7.16 22.01
CA MET A 111 -17.87 -6.46 20.73
C MET A 111 -16.74 -6.99 19.83
N LEU A 112 -15.62 -7.41 20.41
CA LEU A 112 -14.55 -8.10 19.69
C LEU A 112 -14.99 -9.44 19.10
N ALA A 113 -15.92 -10.14 19.77
CA ALA A 113 -16.50 -11.38 19.27
C ALA A 113 -17.48 -11.17 18.11
N LEU A 114 -18.16 -10.02 18.08
CA LEU A 114 -19.07 -9.61 16.98
C LEU A 114 -18.33 -9.05 15.76
N ALA A 115 -17.13 -8.49 15.96
CA ALA A 115 -16.39 -7.80 14.92
C ALA A 115 -16.03 -8.69 13.72
N CYS A 116 -16.12 -8.13 12.52
CA CYS A 116 -15.76 -8.80 11.27
C CYS A 116 -14.25 -9.13 11.24
N LYS A 117 -13.92 -10.42 11.16
CA LYS A 117 -12.52 -10.91 11.10
C LYS A 117 -12.02 -11.08 9.66
N ASP A 118 -12.89 -11.52 8.77
CA ASP A 118 -12.59 -11.80 7.36
C ASP A 118 -13.11 -10.66 6.49
N VAL A 119 -12.31 -9.60 6.37
CA VAL A 119 -12.65 -8.44 5.53
C VAL A 119 -12.01 -8.57 4.15
N VAL A 120 -12.83 -8.38 3.11
CA VAL A 120 -12.36 -8.12 1.75
C VAL A 120 -12.69 -6.68 1.39
N LEU A 121 -11.67 -5.91 1.01
CA LEU A 121 -11.87 -4.58 0.45
C LEU A 121 -11.88 -4.66 -1.08
N PHE A 122 -12.96 -4.21 -1.69
CA PHE A 122 -13.17 -4.41 -3.13
C PHE A 122 -12.45 -3.37 -3.98
N GLY A 123 -11.86 -3.80 -5.08
CA GLY A 123 -11.57 -2.91 -6.21
C GLY A 123 -12.83 -2.71 -7.07
N ARG A 124 -12.82 -1.69 -7.93
CA ARG A 124 -13.80 -1.59 -9.03
C ARG A 124 -13.61 -2.74 -10.02
N ASP A 125 -12.37 -3.18 -10.20
CA ASP A 125 -12.04 -4.44 -10.87
C ASP A 125 -11.77 -5.53 -9.82
N PRO A 126 -12.48 -6.69 -9.83
CA PRO A 126 -12.29 -7.77 -8.85
C PRO A 126 -10.86 -8.31 -8.75
N LYS A 127 -10.02 -8.14 -9.77
CA LYS A 127 -8.60 -8.53 -9.70
C LYS A 127 -7.80 -7.72 -8.66
N HIS A 128 -8.37 -6.61 -8.19
CA HIS A 128 -7.79 -5.72 -7.19
C HIS A 128 -8.47 -5.83 -5.82
N ASP A 129 -9.30 -6.86 -5.61
CA ASP A 129 -9.87 -7.15 -4.30
C ASP A 129 -8.75 -7.51 -3.31
N LEU A 130 -8.80 -6.92 -2.12
CA LEU A 130 -7.81 -7.11 -1.06
C LEU A 130 -8.40 -8.03 0.01
N ASP A 131 -7.98 -9.30 -0.01
CA ASP A 131 -8.25 -10.22 1.09
C ASP A 131 -7.35 -9.89 2.28
N LEU A 132 -7.96 -9.37 3.36
CA LEU A 132 -7.27 -8.98 4.58
C LEU A 132 -7.23 -10.09 5.64
N SER A 133 -7.58 -11.33 5.28
CA SER A 133 -7.55 -12.45 6.21
C SER A 133 -6.14 -12.78 6.71
N GLY A 134 -6.07 -13.20 7.97
CA GLY A 134 -4.82 -13.64 8.61
C GLY A 134 -3.71 -12.57 8.51
N THR A 135 -2.60 -12.93 7.86
CA THR A 135 -1.41 -12.09 7.74
C THR A 135 -1.11 -11.66 6.31
N ARG A 136 -2.11 -11.66 5.44
CA ARG A 136 -1.97 -11.23 4.04
C ARG A 136 -1.68 -9.73 3.96
N VAL A 137 -0.54 -9.39 3.39
CA VAL A 137 -0.01 -8.02 3.34
C VAL A 137 -0.35 -7.34 2.02
N HIS A 138 -0.85 -6.11 2.10
CA HIS A 138 -1.08 -5.23 0.97
C HIS A 138 -0.45 -3.86 1.19
N TYR A 139 0.25 -3.35 0.18
CA TYR A 139 0.92 -2.05 0.22
C TYR A 139 0.16 -1.02 -0.60
N GLY A 140 0.12 0.21 -0.13
CA GLY A 140 -0.56 1.29 -0.85
C GLY A 140 -0.09 2.67 -0.44
N THR A 141 -0.60 3.66 -1.14
CA THR A 141 -0.41 5.08 -0.79
C THR A 141 -1.23 5.44 0.44
N ALA A 142 -0.97 6.61 1.03
CA ALA A 142 -1.82 7.35 1.97
C ALA A 142 -1.09 8.65 2.35
N GLY A 143 -1.52 9.33 3.42
CA GLY A 143 -0.79 10.42 4.09
C GLY A 143 -1.33 11.83 3.83
N ALA A 144 -2.15 12.05 2.79
CA ALA A 144 -2.79 13.33 2.50
C ALA A 144 -1.85 14.55 2.56
N ALA A 145 -0.67 14.46 1.92
CA ALA A 145 0.28 15.55 1.87
C ALA A 145 -0.33 16.81 1.24
N VAL A 146 0.17 17.98 1.66
CA VAL A 146 -0.28 19.29 1.11
C VAL A 146 0.65 19.81 0.02
N HIS A 147 1.86 19.27 -0.10
CA HIS A 147 2.80 19.62 -1.16
C HIS A 147 3.13 18.43 -2.08
N VAL A 148 3.56 18.76 -3.30
CA VAL A 148 4.23 17.84 -4.22
C VAL A 148 5.71 18.19 -4.29
N VAL A 149 6.54 17.15 -4.28
CA VAL A 149 8.00 17.27 -4.47
C VAL A 149 8.27 17.51 -5.95
N ASP A 150 8.91 18.63 -6.27
CA ASP A 150 9.50 18.88 -7.58
C ASP A 150 10.94 18.37 -7.56
N VAL A 151 11.16 17.18 -8.10
CA VAL A 151 12.47 16.51 -8.09
C VAL A 151 13.50 17.23 -8.97
N GLU A 152 13.07 17.83 -10.08
CA GLU A 152 13.95 18.50 -11.04
C GLU A 152 14.45 19.84 -10.49
N ASN A 153 13.54 20.65 -9.95
CA ASN A 153 13.88 21.95 -9.37
C ASN A 153 14.29 21.86 -7.89
N ARG A 154 14.09 20.70 -7.25
CA ARG A 154 14.38 20.43 -5.84
C ARG A 154 13.60 21.35 -4.90
N THR A 155 12.33 21.59 -5.24
CA THR A 155 11.41 22.48 -4.51
C THR A 155 10.13 21.76 -4.13
N TYR A 156 9.27 22.44 -3.37
CA TYR A 156 7.95 21.96 -2.99
C TYR A 156 6.93 22.97 -3.52
N ARG A 157 5.82 22.46 -4.05
CA ARG A 157 4.68 23.27 -4.46
C ARG A 157 3.39 22.71 -3.88
N GLU A 158 2.35 23.53 -3.77
CA GLU A 158 1.03 23.04 -3.38
C GLU A 158 0.57 21.91 -4.32
N SER A 159 -0.15 20.95 -3.75
CA SER A 159 -0.76 19.82 -4.47
C SER A 159 -2.08 20.22 -5.10
N THR A 160 -2.40 19.63 -6.24
CA THR A 160 -3.61 19.94 -7.03
C THR A 160 -4.52 18.71 -7.20
N ALA A 161 -5.75 18.92 -7.65
CA ALA A 161 -6.63 17.82 -8.06
C ALA A 161 -5.97 16.98 -9.17
N GLN A 162 -5.29 17.63 -10.13
CA GLN A 162 -4.57 16.96 -11.21
C GLN A 162 -3.44 16.08 -10.66
N ASP A 163 -2.69 16.54 -9.66
CA ASP A 163 -1.63 15.74 -9.05
C ASP A 163 -2.18 14.47 -8.37
N LEU A 164 -3.33 14.58 -7.70
CA LEU A 164 -3.98 13.43 -7.07
C LEU A 164 -4.45 12.41 -8.13
N TYR A 165 -5.03 12.91 -9.23
CA TYR A 165 -5.44 12.07 -10.37
C TYR A 165 -4.24 11.38 -11.02
N ASP A 166 -3.13 12.09 -11.23
CA ASP A 166 -1.91 11.53 -11.80
C ASP A 166 -1.25 10.51 -10.87
N ALA A 167 -1.25 10.74 -9.55
CA ALA A 167 -0.79 9.75 -8.58
C ALA A 167 -1.64 8.47 -8.59
N ALA A 168 -2.96 8.59 -8.77
CA ALA A 168 -3.86 7.45 -8.92
C ALA A 168 -3.57 6.67 -10.21
N ARG A 169 -3.35 7.37 -11.34
CA ARG A 169 -2.99 6.76 -12.63
C ARG A 169 -1.63 6.04 -12.58
N ILE A 170 -0.63 6.66 -11.96
CA ILE A 170 0.67 6.02 -11.74
C ILE A 170 0.46 4.77 -10.91
N THR A 171 -0.19 4.88 -9.74
CA THR A 171 -0.49 3.74 -8.88
C THR A 171 -1.21 2.62 -9.62
N HIS A 172 -2.17 2.94 -10.51
CA HIS A 172 -2.89 1.95 -11.31
C HIS A 172 -1.95 1.09 -12.16
N ALA A 173 -0.90 1.69 -12.73
CA ALA A 173 0.07 1.02 -13.59
C ALA A 173 1.20 0.27 -12.83
N LEU A 174 1.26 0.38 -11.50
CA LEU A 174 2.27 -0.30 -10.67
C LEU A 174 1.77 -1.66 -10.18
N ASP A 175 2.62 -2.67 -10.19
CA ASP A 175 2.25 -4.04 -9.79
C ASP A 175 2.27 -4.21 -8.27
N ASN A 176 3.23 -3.57 -7.58
CA ASN A 176 3.50 -3.81 -6.16
C ASN A 176 2.84 -2.78 -5.23
N VAL A 177 2.06 -1.84 -5.79
CA VAL A 177 1.22 -0.89 -5.03
C VAL A 177 -0.23 -1.32 -5.22
N HIS A 178 -0.81 -2.02 -4.24
CA HIS A 178 -2.04 -2.79 -4.40
C HIS A 178 -3.32 -1.96 -4.23
N PHE A 179 -3.26 -0.82 -3.52
CA PHE A 179 -4.41 0.06 -3.29
C PHE A 179 -4.01 1.54 -3.30
N PHE A 180 -5.00 2.43 -3.46
CA PHE A 180 -4.77 3.87 -3.51
C PHE A 180 -5.60 4.60 -2.46
N GLN A 181 -5.02 4.83 -1.27
CA GLN A 181 -5.60 5.77 -0.32
C GLN A 181 -5.10 7.18 -0.64
N ARG A 182 -6.00 8.17 -0.50
CA ARG A 182 -5.77 9.59 -0.83
C ARG A 182 -4.36 10.03 -0.42
N ALA A 183 -3.54 10.29 -1.42
CA ALA A 183 -2.13 10.64 -1.24
C ALA A 183 -1.92 12.13 -0.90
N MET A 184 -2.83 13.00 -1.35
CA MET A 184 -2.68 14.45 -1.18
C MET A 184 -4.02 15.17 -1.06
N VAL A 185 -3.97 16.39 -0.53
CA VAL A 185 -5.09 17.32 -0.47
C VAL A 185 -5.14 18.15 -1.76
N CYS A 186 -6.31 18.35 -2.37
CA CYS A 186 -6.43 19.18 -3.58
C CYS A 186 -6.45 20.66 -3.19
N ARG A 187 -5.28 21.29 -3.02
CA ARG A 187 -5.13 22.65 -2.49
C ARG A 187 -5.56 23.74 -3.47
N ASP A 188 -5.74 23.39 -4.73
CA ASP A 188 -6.31 24.23 -5.79
C ASP A 188 -7.84 24.35 -5.74
N VAL A 189 -8.52 23.43 -5.04
CA VAL A 189 -9.98 23.46 -4.85
C VAL A 189 -10.32 24.12 -3.52
N VAL A 190 -10.86 25.34 -3.58
CA VAL A 190 -11.07 26.20 -2.40
C VAL A 190 -12.33 25.83 -1.61
N ASP A 191 -13.38 25.36 -2.30
CA ASP A 191 -14.60 24.90 -1.65
C ASP A 191 -14.41 23.47 -1.12
N ASN A 192 -14.66 23.24 0.17
CA ASN A 192 -14.38 21.95 0.80
C ASN A 192 -15.31 20.83 0.32
N PHE A 193 -16.56 21.14 -0.06
CA PHE A 193 -17.47 20.15 -0.62
C PHE A 193 -16.99 19.73 -2.01
N GLU A 194 -16.64 20.71 -2.87
CA GLU A 194 -16.02 20.43 -4.16
C GLU A 194 -14.68 19.67 -4.00
N MET A 195 -13.89 19.98 -2.97
CA MET A 195 -12.63 19.27 -2.71
C MET A 195 -12.87 17.79 -2.40
N ASP A 196 -13.88 17.44 -1.59
CA ASP A 196 -14.22 16.05 -1.29
C ASP A 196 -14.72 15.32 -2.54
N ILE A 197 -15.58 15.98 -3.34
CA ILE A 197 -16.06 15.47 -4.64
C ILE A 197 -14.89 15.22 -5.62
N ASN A 198 -13.98 16.19 -5.76
CA ASN A 198 -12.82 16.08 -6.65
C ASN A 198 -11.80 15.09 -6.15
N THR A 199 -11.67 14.90 -4.83
CA THR A 199 -10.85 13.85 -4.25
C THR A 199 -11.37 12.47 -4.66
N ILE A 200 -12.68 12.21 -4.50
CA ILE A 200 -13.29 10.94 -4.90
C ILE A 200 -13.15 10.73 -6.40
N TYR A 201 -13.48 11.74 -7.19
CA TYR A 201 -13.40 11.66 -8.63
C TYR A 201 -11.96 11.41 -9.10
N ALA A 202 -10.97 12.19 -8.65
CA ALA A 202 -9.57 12.02 -9.05
C ALA A 202 -9.04 10.62 -8.68
N CYS A 203 -9.33 10.13 -7.46
CA CYS A 203 -8.93 8.78 -7.05
C CYS A 203 -9.60 7.71 -7.93
N CYS A 204 -10.94 7.73 -8.04
CA CYS A 204 -11.69 6.69 -8.74
C CYS A 204 -11.48 6.77 -10.26
N ALA A 205 -11.39 7.94 -10.85
CA ALA A 205 -11.09 8.11 -12.26
C ALA A 205 -9.67 7.66 -12.60
N GLY A 206 -8.72 7.76 -11.66
CA GLY A 206 -7.32 7.40 -11.92
C GLY A 206 -7.02 5.91 -11.76
N THR A 207 -7.78 5.17 -10.97
CA THR A 207 -7.54 3.74 -10.73
C THR A 207 -8.82 2.92 -10.53
N THR A 208 -8.78 1.64 -10.90
CA THR A 208 -9.81 0.65 -10.54
C THR A 208 -9.47 -0.15 -9.28
N LYS A 209 -8.30 0.09 -8.66
CA LYS A 209 -7.92 -0.51 -7.37
C LYS A 209 -8.83 0.00 -6.25
N HIS A 210 -8.80 -0.67 -5.08
CA HIS A 210 -9.50 -0.16 -3.90
C HIS A 210 -9.00 1.25 -3.53
N VAL A 211 -9.93 2.14 -3.20
CA VAL A 211 -9.63 3.53 -2.85
C VAL A 211 -9.96 3.81 -1.38
N GLY A 212 -9.08 4.53 -0.68
CA GLY A 212 -9.35 5.07 0.65
C GLY A 212 -9.49 6.59 0.60
N THR A 213 -10.49 7.16 1.28
CA THR A 213 -10.66 8.63 1.38
C THR A 213 -11.23 9.05 2.73
N SER A 214 -11.06 10.33 3.07
CA SER A 214 -11.75 10.99 4.18
C SER A 214 -12.77 12.01 3.64
N PHE A 215 -13.68 12.44 4.51
CA PHE A 215 -14.61 13.55 4.24
C PHE A 215 -14.29 14.68 5.20
N SER A 216 -14.34 15.90 4.69
CA SER A 216 -13.95 17.09 5.43
C SER A 216 -15.03 17.55 6.41
N ASP A 217 -16.30 17.32 6.08
CA ASP A 217 -17.46 17.68 6.89
C ASP A 217 -18.55 16.61 6.76
N PRO A 218 -19.28 16.27 7.84
CA PRO A 218 -20.37 15.29 7.77
C PRO A 218 -21.46 15.62 6.76
N SER A 219 -21.73 16.90 6.49
CA SER A 219 -22.76 17.36 5.55
C SER A 219 -22.40 17.10 4.08
N HIS A 220 -21.13 16.85 3.77
CA HIS A 220 -20.69 16.53 2.41
C HIS A 220 -20.99 15.08 2.03
N PHE A 221 -21.20 14.21 3.02
CA PHE A 221 -21.28 12.77 2.83
C PHE A 221 -22.36 12.37 1.83
N GLU A 222 -23.57 12.95 1.91
CA GLU A 222 -24.68 12.60 1.03
C GLU A 222 -24.37 12.87 -0.45
N GLY A 223 -23.78 14.04 -0.77
CA GLY A 223 -23.37 14.37 -2.15
C GLY A 223 -22.20 13.51 -2.63
N CYS A 224 -21.26 13.20 -1.73
CA CYS A 224 -20.17 12.28 -2.04
C CYS A 224 -20.67 10.84 -2.30
N LEU A 225 -21.67 10.39 -1.54
CA LEU A 225 -22.28 9.07 -1.72
C LEU A 225 -23.06 9.00 -3.03
N GLU A 226 -23.72 10.08 -3.46
CA GLU A 226 -24.35 10.17 -4.78
C GLU A 226 -23.33 9.97 -5.90
N LEU A 227 -22.16 10.63 -5.83
CA LEU A 227 -21.06 10.40 -6.77
C LEU A 227 -20.61 8.95 -6.79
N LEU A 228 -20.43 8.32 -5.62
CA LEU A 228 -20.04 6.91 -5.52
C LEU A 228 -21.10 5.97 -6.12
N HIS A 229 -22.38 6.27 -5.93
CA HIS A 229 -23.48 5.54 -6.56
C HIS A 229 -23.44 5.69 -8.08
N LEU A 230 -23.18 6.88 -8.62
CA LEU A 230 -23.02 7.06 -10.08
C LEU A 230 -21.87 6.20 -10.62
N ILE A 231 -20.72 6.18 -9.94
CA ILE A 231 -19.56 5.36 -10.33
C ILE A 231 -19.89 3.86 -10.24
N ALA A 232 -20.63 3.44 -9.22
CA ALA A 232 -21.04 2.05 -9.03
C ALA A 232 -22.14 1.59 -10.01
N GLY A 233 -22.84 2.53 -10.65
CA GLY A 233 -24.05 2.24 -11.42
C GLY A 233 -25.30 2.02 -10.55
N GLY A 234 -25.35 2.61 -9.36
CA GLY A 234 -26.48 2.63 -8.43
C GLY A 234 -26.15 2.13 -7.03
N GLU A 235 -27.03 2.44 -6.06
CA GLU A 235 -26.86 2.06 -4.65
C GLU A 235 -26.76 0.53 -4.45
N ALA A 236 -27.54 -0.25 -5.19
CA ALA A 236 -27.50 -1.71 -5.07
C ALA A 236 -26.12 -2.29 -5.42
N ASN A 237 -25.49 -1.77 -6.48
CA ASN A 237 -24.15 -2.18 -6.88
C ASN A 237 -23.10 -1.71 -5.87
N TRP A 238 -23.24 -0.48 -5.36
CA TRP A 238 -22.38 0.06 -4.31
C TRP A 238 -22.41 -0.82 -3.05
N ARG A 239 -23.60 -1.15 -2.53
CA ARG A 239 -23.74 -1.98 -1.33
C ARG A 239 -23.24 -3.41 -1.53
N ALA A 240 -23.35 -3.95 -2.74
CA ALA A 240 -22.83 -5.27 -3.05
C ALA A 240 -21.30 -5.32 -3.08
N ARG A 241 -20.64 -4.24 -3.53
CA ARG A 241 -19.19 -4.16 -3.71
C ARG A 241 -18.66 -2.74 -3.45
N PRO A 242 -18.63 -2.27 -2.18
CA PRO A 242 -18.10 -0.95 -1.87
C PRO A 242 -16.60 -0.90 -2.19
N PHE A 243 -16.23 -0.13 -3.21
CA PHE A 243 -14.85 -0.01 -3.70
C PHE A 243 -14.09 1.18 -3.13
N VAL A 244 -14.75 1.95 -2.25
CA VAL A 244 -14.16 3.03 -1.47
C VAL A 244 -14.34 2.72 0.01
N SER A 245 -13.30 2.92 0.81
CA SER A 245 -13.38 2.92 2.27
C SER A 245 -13.15 4.31 2.84
N ASN A 246 -13.72 4.54 4.03
CA ASN A 246 -13.51 5.77 4.77
C ASN A 246 -12.33 5.66 5.72
N SER A 247 -11.27 6.45 5.49
CA SER A 247 -10.17 6.69 6.41
C SER A 247 -10.66 7.62 7.53
N ASN A 248 -11.05 7.05 8.68
CA ASN A 248 -11.76 7.79 9.72
C ASN A 248 -10.88 8.05 10.95
N CYS A 249 -10.47 9.31 11.13
CA CYS A 249 -9.85 9.80 12.36
C CYS A 249 -10.92 10.07 13.43
N PHE A 250 -11.66 9.03 13.83
CA PHE A 250 -12.77 9.12 14.79
C PHE A 250 -12.29 9.52 16.20
N VAL A 251 -10.98 9.44 16.46
CA VAL A 251 -10.34 9.91 17.68
C VAL A 251 -9.32 11.00 17.40
N VAL A 252 -9.19 11.94 18.34
CA VAL A 252 -8.07 12.87 18.46
C VAL A 252 -7.27 12.47 19.70
N PRO A 253 -6.11 11.81 19.53
CA PRO A 253 -5.26 11.44 20.65
C PRO A 253 -4.84 12.67 21.50
N PRO A 254 -4.77 12.55 22.84
CA PRO A 254 -5.02 11.32 23.60
C PRO A 254 -6.48 11.15 24.04
N MET A 255 -7.07 10.00 23.70
CA MET A 255 -8.33 9.47 24.27
C MET A 255 -9.51 10.46 24.20
N LYS A 256 -9.75 11.08 23.04
CA LYS A 256 -10.91 11.93 22.76
C LYS A 256 -11.55 11.51 21.43
N PHE A 257 -12.87 11.52 21.35
CA PHE A 257 -13.55 11.40 20.07
C PHE A 257 -13.44 12.70 19.28
N ALA A 258 -13.30 12.57 17.96
CA ALA A 258 -13.48 13.65 17.01
C ALA A 258 -14.96 13.66 16.60
N GLU A 259 -15.72 14.66 17.06
CA GLU A 259 -17.18 14.69 16.94
C GLU A 259 -17.66 14.54 15.48
N GLU A 260 -17.15 15.39 14.59
CA GLU A 260 -17.50 15.39 13.17
C GLU A 260 -17.06 14.09 12.46
N SER A 261 -15.86 13.59 12.75
CA SER A 261 -15.40 12.32 12.20
C SER A 261 -16.28 11.15 12.66
N CYS A 262 -16.74 11.15 13.90
CA CYS A 262 -17.67 10.15 14.43
C CYS A 262 -19.02 10.21 13.71
N ILE A 263 -19.59 11.41 13.53
CA ILE A 263 -20.86 11.57 12.79
C ILE A 263 -20.70 11.07 11.35
N THR A 264 -19.58 11.41 10.70
CA THR A 264 -19.24 10.92 9.36
C THR A 264 -19.08 9.40 9.34
N MET A 265 -18.42 8.81 10.35
CA MET A 265 -18.25 7.37 10.49
C MET A 265 -19.61 6.67 10.55
N GLU A 266 -20.53 7.19 11.37
CA GLU A 266 -21.86 6.62 11.48
C GLU A 266 -22.62 6.64 10.14
N LYS A 267 -22.51 7.74 9.38
CA LYS A 267 -23.09 7.82 8.03
C LYS A 267 -22.46 6.80 7.07
N CYS A 268 -21.14 6.65 7.10
CA CYS A 268 -20.40 5.67 6.31
C CYS A 268 -20.86 4.24 6.60
N VAL A 269 -20.97 3.87 7.88
CA VAL A 269 -21.40 2.53 8.30
C VAL A 269 -22.83 2.26 7.83
N ARG A 270 -23.77 3.20 8.01
CA ARG A 270 -25.16 3.05 7.53
C ARG A 270 -25.25 2.91 6.00
N ALA A 271 -24.33 3.53 5.27
CA ALA A 271 -24.22 3.41 3.81
C ALA A 271 -23.52 2.12 3.33
N GLY A 272 -23.06 1.26 4.24
CA GLY A 272 -22.32 0.03 3.89
C GLY A 272 -20.87 0.28 3.46
N MET A 273 -20.32 1.48 3.72
CA MET A 273 -18.93 1.80 3.41
C MET A 273 -17.99 1.20 4.47
N PRO A 274 -16.97 0.41 4.10
CA PRO A 274 -15.96 -0.04 5.06
C PRO A 274 -15.24 1.14 5.70
N VAL A 275 -14.91 1.01 6.98
CA VAL A 275 -14.26 2.08 7.74
C VAL A 275 -12.89 1.64 8.25
N LEU A 276 -11.94 2.56 8.23
CA LEU A 276 -10.65 2.42 8.88
C LEU A 276 -10.68 3.24 10.17
N LEU A 277 -10.60 2.56 11.30
CA LEU A 277 -10.62 3.16 12.63
C LEU A 277 -9.23 3.66 13.00
N LEU A 278 -8.96 4.94 12.77
CA LEU A 278 -7.62 5.50 12.83
C LEU A 278 -7.34 6.22 14.16
N SER A 279 -6.29 5.77 14.86
CA SER A 279 -5.72 6.41 16.06
C SER A 279 -4.27 6.85 15.80
N ALA A 280 -4.07 8.14 15.52
CA ALA A 280 -2.77 8.72 15.13
C ALA A 280 -2.08 9.50 16.25
N GLY A 281 -1.67 8.82 17.32
CA GLY A 281 -0.98 9.43 18.45
C GLY A 281 0.52 9.54 18.20
N GLN A 282 1.13 10.69 18.47
CA GLN A 282 2.56 10.89 18.31
C GLN A 282 3.27 10.63 19.65
N ALA A 283 4.10 9.58 19.70
CA ALA A 283 4.87 9.18 20.87
C ALA A 283 5.77 10.32 21.36
N GLY A 284 5.56 10.74 22.59
CA GLY A 284 6.24 11.87 23.21
C GLY A 284 5.52 13.22 23.07
N ALA A 285 4.38 13.26 22.37
CA ALA A 285 3.56 14.45 22.23
C ALA A 285 2.08 14.17 22.56
N THR A 286 1.34 13.51 21.67
CA THR A 286 -0.09 13.17 21.85
C THR A 286 -0.32 11.70 22.24
N ALA A 287 0.76 10.92 22.37
CA ALA A 287 0.81 9.62 23.01
C ALA A 287 2.04 9.54 23.95
N PRO A 288 2.06 8.64 24.94
CA PRO A 288 3.21 8.40 25.80
C PRO A 288 4.49 8.12 25.01
N ALA A 289 5.63 8.62 25.50
CA ALA A 289 6.92 8.47 24.83
C ALA A 289 7.40 7.02 24.67
N PRO A 290 7.24 6.11 25.65
CA PRO A 290 7.65 4.72 25.47
C PRO A 290 6.82 4.03 24.38
N LEU A 291 7.49 3.37 23.43
CA LEU A 291 6.83 2.73 22.27
C LEU A 291 5.71 1.76 22.69
N ALA A 292 5.95 0.94 23.71
CA ALA A 292 4.95 0.00 24.21
C ALA A 292 3.69 0.71 24.72
N THR A 293 3.84 1.84 25.40
CA THR A 293 2.70 2.61 25.94
C THR A 293 2.00 3.42 24.84
N ALA A 294 2.72 3.86 23.80
CA ALA A 294 2.10 4.41 22.59
C ALA A 294 1.22 3.36 21.89
N ILE A 295 1.68 2.10 21.80
CA ILE A 295 0.86 0.99 21.29
C ILE A 295 -0.37 0.75 22.19
N VAL A 296 -0.21 0.76 23.52
CA VAL A 296 -1.34 0.62 24.46
C VAL A 296 -2.42 1.66 24.19
N GLN A 297 -2.05 2.94 24.07
CA GLN A 297 -3.02 4.00 23.80
C GLN A 297 -3.69 3.80 22.43
N ALA A 298 -2.92 3.52 21.37
CA ALA A 298 -3.49 3.30 20.05
C ALA A 298 -4.46 2.12 20.00
N VAL A 299 -4.12 1.02 20.68
CA VAL A 299 -4.99 -0.16 20.82
C VAL A 299 -6.25 0.20 21.61
N ALA A 300 -6.13 0.91 22.74
CA ALA A 300 -7.29 1.32 23.53
C ALA A 300 -8.26 2.18 22.70
N GLU A 301 -7.75 3.21 22.04
CA GLU A 301 -8.56 4.10 21.20
C GLU A 301 -9.25 3.32 20.06
N CYS A 302 -8.53 2.43 19.36
CA CYS A 302 -9.12 1.61 18.30
C CYS A 302 -10.14 0.60 18.82
N LEU A 303 -9.95 0.02 20.01
CA LEU A 303 -10.93 -0.87 20.65
C LEU A 303 -12.23 -0.12 20.99
N ALA A 304 -12.16 1.15 21.39
CA ALA A 304 -13.36 1.98 21.54
C ALA A 304 -14.10 2.15 20.19
N GLY A 305 -13.36 2.29 19.08
CA GLY A 305 -13.92 2.29 17.73
C GLY A 305 -14.59 0.98 17.35
N VAL A 306 -13.98 -0.16 17.72
CA VAL A 306 -14.58 -1.49 17.49
C VAL A 306 -15.90 -1.63 18.25
N VAL A 307 -15.95 -1.20 19.52
CA VAL A 307 -17.20 -1.16 20.30
C VAL A 307 -18.21 -0.26 19.61
N TYR A 308 -17.81 0.93 19.18
CA TYR A 308 -18.71 1.91 18.57
C TYR A 308 -19.35 1.39 17.28
N VAL A 309 -18.54 0.85 16.36
CA VAL A 309 -19.03 0.29 15.10
C VAL A 309 -19.96 -0.90 15.35
N ASN A 310 -19.59 -1.83 16.24
CA ASN A 310 -20.40 -3.03 16.48
C ASN A 310 -21.66 -2.75 17.31
N ALA A 311 -21.67 -1.70 18.14
CA ALA A 311 -22.88 -1.24 18.81
C ALA A 311 -23.93 -0.70 17.82
N MET A 312 -23.48 -0.11 16.71
CA MET A 312 -24.35 0.39 15.65
C MET A 312 -24.72 -0.69 14.62
N ALA A 313 -23.74 -1.47 14.17
CA ALA A 313 -23.87 -2.47 13.12
C ALA A 313 -22.91 -3.64 13.40
N PRO A 314 -23.35 -4.66 14.15
CA PRO A 314 -22.55 -5.84 14.45
C PRO A 314 -21.98 -6.48 13.18
N GLY A 315 -20.67 -6.74 13.17
CA GLY A 315 -20.00 -7.38 12.03
C GLY A 315 -19.77 -6.46 10.83
N HIS A 316 -19.95 -5.14 10.95
CA HIS A 316 -19.60 -4.20 9.88
C HIS A 316 -18.10 -4.27 9.54
N PRO A 317 -17.70 -4.23 8.26
CA PRO A 317 -16.29 -4.25 7.87
C PRO A 317 -15.53 -3.03 8.40
N ALA A 318 -14.63 -3.27 9.36
CA ALA A 318 -13.79 -2.25 9.97
C ALA A 318 -12.33 -2.71 10.04
N VAL A 319 -11.42 -1.87 9.57
CA VAL A 319 -9.97 -2.09 9.68
C VAL A 319 -9.47 -1.44 10.97
N PHE A 320 -8.73 -2.21 11.78
CA PHE A 320 -8.19 -1.78 13.06
C PHE A 320 -6.89 -0.95 12.85
N GLY A 321 -7.04 0.37 12.77
CA GLY A 321 -6.02 1.32 12.34
C GLY A 321 -5.18 1.93 13.47
N THR A 322 -4.37 1.12 14.15
CA THR A 322 -3.45 1.63 15.18
C THR A 322 -2.24 2.31 14.52
N TRP A 323 -2.16 3.64 14.65
CA TRP A 323 -1.24 4.49 13.89
C TRP A 323 -0.32 5.36 14.76
N PRO A 324 0.38 4.79 15.77
CA PRO A 324 1.29 5.61 16.55
C PRO A 324 2.47 6.10 15.68
N PHE A 325 2.73 7.41 15.75
CA PHE A 325 3.88 8.06 15.11
C PHE A 325 5.00 8.33 16.10
N VAL A 326 6.23 8.54 15.62
CA VAL A 326 7.38 8.91 16.46
C VAL A 326 7.64 10.43 16.38
N SER A 327 8.00 11.03 17.52
CA SER A 327 8.61 12.37 17.55
C SER A 327 10.14 12.27 17.62
N ASP A 328 10.87 13.12 16.91
CA ASP A 328 12.24 13.45 17.30
C ASP A 328 12.20 14.30 18.58
N LEU A 329 12.44 13.66 19.73
CA LEU A 329 12.35 14.30 21.05
C LEU A 329 13.32 15.49 21.25
N ARG A 330 14.32 15.66 20.37
CA ARG A 330 15.25 16.80 20.42
C ARG A 330 14.65 18.05 19.79
N THR A 331 13.80 17.88 18.77
CA THR A 331 13.26 18.97 17.95
C THR A 331 11.75 19.13 18.11
N GLY A 332 11.05 18.11 18.61
CA GLY A 332 9.60 18.04 18.66
C GLY A 332 8.93 17.71 17.32
N ALA A 333 9.71 17.58 16.23
CA ALA A 333 9.18 17.27 14.91
C ALA A 333 8.75 15.80 14.82
N MET A 334 7.75 15.52 13.98
CA MET A 334 7.41 14.14 13.63
C MET A 334 8.56 13.50 12.83
N SER A 335 8.84 12.22 13.08
CA SER A 335 9.81 11.41 12.35
C SER A 335 9.16 10.09 11.94
N GLY A 336 8.92 9.92 10.65
CA GLY A 336 8.33 8.71 10.08
C GLY A 336 9.36 7.71 9.55
N GLY A 337 10.59 8.18 9.29
CA GLY A 337 11.67 7.37 8.68
C GLY A 337 12.54 6.59 9.66
N SER A 338 12.13 6.47 10.92
CA SER A 338 12.95 5.91 12.00
C SER A 338 12.77 4.41 12.21
N GLY A 339 13.76 3.76 12.86
CA GLY A 339 13.65 2.34 13.24
C GLY A 339 12.59 2.11 14.33
N GLU A 340 12.39 3.11 15.19
CA GLU A 340 11.33 3.15 16.19
C GLU A 340 9.94 3.14 15.54
N GLN A 341 9.75 3.87 14.42
CA GLN A 341 8.51 3.82 13.66
C GLN A 341 8.27 2.42 13.08
N ALA A 342 9.32 1.78 12.54
CA ALA A 342 9.22 0.42 12.02
C ALA A 342 8.86 -0.61 13.11
N LEU A 343 9.41 -0.45 14.32
CA LEU A 343 9.06 -1.28 15.49
C LEU A 343 7.63 -1.03 15.98
N LEU A 344 7.16 0.23 15.99
CA LEU A 344 5.77 0.57 16.36
C LEU A 344 4.77 -0.12 15.43
N SER A 345 4.98 -0.01 14.11
CA SER A 345 4.10 -0.64 13.13
C SER A 345 4.13 -2.17 13.23
N ALA A 346 5.30 -2.76 13.47
CA ALA A 346 5.44 -4.21 13.68
C ALA A 346 4.74 -4.70 14.97
N GLY A 347 4.85 -3.95 16.07
CA GLY A 347 4.16 -4.24 17.33
C GLY A 347 2.65 -4.09 17.20
N CYS A 348 2.18 -3.07 16.47
CA CYS A 348 0.77 -2.90 16.12
C CYS A 348 0.25 -4.10 15.32
N ALA A 349 0.97 -4.54 14.28
CA ALA A 349 0.61 -5.72 13.50
C ALA A 349 0.47 -6.99 14.35
N GLN A 350 1.28 -7.15 15.40
CA GLN A 350 1.09 -8.26 16.36
C GLN A 350 -0.20 -8.14 17.16
N MET A 351 -0.57 -6.93 17.59
CA MET A 351 -1.83 -6.70 18.28
C MET A 351 -3.03 -6.97 17.35
N HIS A 352 -2.94 -6.65 16.06
CA HIS A 352 -3.97 -6.98 15.06
C HIS A 352 -4.22 -8.49 15.01
N ARG A 353 -3.15 -9.28 14.90
CA ARG A 353 -3.20 -10.74 14.93
C ARG A 353 -3.75 -11.28 16.24
N PHE A 354 -3.37 -10.69 17.37
CA PHE A 354 -3.88 -11.08 18.69
C PHE A 354 -5.41 -10.97 18.77
N TYR A 355 -5.99 -9.91 18.22
CA TYR A 355 -7.45 -9.75 18.15
C TYR A 355 -8.10 -10.50 16.99
N GLY A 356 -7.32 -11.06 16.06
CA GLY A 356 -7.80 -11.64 14.81
C GLY A 356 -8.48 -10.63 13.89
N LEU A 357 -8.19 -9.34 14.05
CA LEU A 357 -8.80 -8.27 13.25
C LEU A 357 -7.87 -7.87 12.10
N PRO A 358 -8.40 -7.55 10.92
CA PRO A 358 -7.62 -6.97 9.84
C PRO A 358 -7.14 -5.59 10.29
N GLY A 359 -5.84 -5.34 10.12
CA GLY A 359 -5.22 -4.17 10.70
C GLY A 359 -4.45 -3.30 9.72
N GLY A 360 -4.30 -2.04 10.11
CA GLY A 360 -3.69 -0.99 9.30
C GLY A 360 -2.72 -0.12 10.10
N ALA A 361 -1.58 0.23 9.53
CA ALA A 361 -0.62 1.18 10.10
C ALA A 361 0.30 1.78 9.03
N ALA A 362 0.99 2.86 9.37
CA ALA A 362 1.98 3.52 8.52
C ALA A 362 3.25 2.66 8.35
N ALA A 363 3.80 2.64 7.14
CA ALA A 363 5.21 2.36 6.86
C ALA A 363 5.61 3.12 5.57
N GLY A 364 6.89 3.16 5.20
CA GLY A 364 7.27 3.78 3.94
C GLY A 364 7.26 5.32 3.92
N ILE A 365 7.12 5.96 5.09
CA ILE A 365 7.30 7.41 5.23
C ILE A 365 8.79 7.72 5.28
N ALA A 366 9.22 8.74 4.53
CA ALA A 366 10.58 9.27 4.64
C ALA A 366 10.59 10.68 5.28
N ASP A 367 11.57 10.91 6.14
CA ASP A 367 11.94 12.24 6.63
C ASP A 367 12.82 12.98 5.60
N ALA A 368 13.37 12.24 4.64
CA ALA A 368 14.08 12.75 3.47
C ALA A 368 13.21 13.67 2.61
N LYS A 369 13.83 14.70 2.02
CA LYS A 369 13.12 15.74 1.25
C LYS A 369 13.03 15.40 -0.25
N LEU A 370 13.84 14.45 -0.70
CA LEU A 370 13.96 14.05 -2.10
C LEU A 370 14.10 12.53 -2.17
N PRO A 371 13.89 11.91 -3.34
CA PRO A 371 14.13 10.48 -3.56
C PRO A 371 15.63 10.15 -3.59
N ASP A 372 16.31 10.32 -2.47
CA ASP A 372 17.73 10.07 -2.30
C ASP A 372 18.00 8.77 -1.50
N MET A 373 19.27 8.54 -1.13
CA MET A 373 19.67 7.37 -0.35
C MET A 373 18.99 7.31 1.03
N GLN A 374 18.72 8.46 1.66
CA GLN A 374 18.01 8.51 2.93
C GLN A 374 16.58 8.00 2.73
N ALA A 375 15.84 8.52 1.74
CA ALA A 375 14.51 8.01 1.41
C ALA A 375 14.53 6.50 1.14
N GLY A 376 15.55 6.03 0.41
CA GLY A 376 15.72 4.61 0.10
C GLY A 376 15.78 3.72 1.34
N TRP A 377 16.63 4.02 2.33
CA TRP A 377 16.73 3.18 3.52
C TRP A 377 15.51 3.32 4.45
N GLU A 378 14.91 4.51 4.57
CA GLU A 378 13.83 4.79 5.54
C GLU A 378 12.58 4.02 5.14
N GLN A 379 12.27 4.07 3.84
CA GLN A 379 11.15 3.35 3.26
C GLN A 379 11.41 1.84 3.20
N ALA A 380 12.63 1.40 2.88
CA ALA A 380 12.94 -0.03 2.79
C ALA A 380 12.85 -0.74 4.14
N ILE A 381 13.41 -0.15 5.20
CA ILE A 381 13.43 -0.75 6.55
C ILE A 381 11.99 -0.89 7.06
N SER A 382 11.22 0.19 7.03
CA SER A 382 9.85 0.21 7.57
C SER A 382 8.92 -0.72 6.79
N ASN A 383 8.94 -0.69 5.46
CA ASN A 383 8.10 -1.59 4.64
C ASN A 383 8.47 -3.07 4.80
N THR A 384 9.76 -3.38 4.94
CA THR A 384 10.22 -4.76 5.20
C THR A 384 9.71 -5.26 6.54
N MET A 385 9.84 -4.46 7.59
CA MET A 385 9.35 -4.83 8.92
C MET A 385 7.83 -4.96 8.96
N ALA A 386 7.10 -4.05 8.33
CA ALA A 386 5.63 -4.13 8.21
C ALA A 386 5.19 -5.43 7.50
N GLY A 387 5.83 -5.74 6.37
CA GLY A 387 5.55 -6.96 5.61
C GLY A 387 5.85 -8.24 6.35
N LEU A 388 7.06 -8.36 6.92
CA LEU A 388 7.45 -9.52 7.70
C LEU A 388 6.59 -9.70 8.95
N SER A 389 6.08 -8.61 9.51
CA SER A 389 5.13 -8.63 10.63
C SER A 389 3.73 -9.04 10.21
N GLY A 390 3.39 -9.12 8.92
CA GLY A 390 2.05 -9.49 8.48
C GLY A 390 1.01 -8.40 8.69
N LEU A 391 1.40 -7.13 8.60
CA LEU A 391 0.47 -6.00 8.63
C LEU A 391 -0.43 -6.03 7.39
N ASN A 392 -1.76 -6.15 7.56
CA ASN A 392 -2.64 -6.39 6.42
C ASN A 392 -2.66 -5.22 5.44
N MET A 393 -2.75 -3.99 5.95
CA MET A 393 -2.74 -2.78 5.17
C MET A 393 -1.57 -1.90 5.57
N VAL A 394 -0.57 -1.85 4.69
CA VAL A 394 0.62 -1.01 4.84
C VAL A 394 0.37 0.31 4.11
N TYR A 395 0.05 1.33 4.88
CA TYR A 395 -0.22 2.68 4.39
C TYR A 395 1.06 3.50 4.29
N GLU A 396 1.01 4.56 3.48
CA GLU A 396 2.14 5.45 3.16
C GLU A 396 3.36 4.71 2.56
N ALA A 397 3.18 3.48 2.09
CA ALA A 397 4.25 2.57 1.71
C ALA A 397 5.20 3.14 0.66
N VAL A 398 4.70 4.08 -0.15
CA VAL A 398 5.41 4.75 -1.23
C VAL A 398 4.97 6.21 -1.36
N GLY A 399 5.88 7.07 -1.83
CA GLY A 399 5.58 8.44 -2.23
C GLY A 399 5.66 9.50 -1.13
N MET A 400 5.60 9.14 0.17
CA MET A 400 5.60 10.10 1.27
C MET A 400 7.00 10.58 1.69
N HIS A 401 7.19 11.90 1.69
CA HIS A 401 8.44 12.60 1.99
C HIS A 401 8.23 13.73 3.01
N ALA A 402 9.35 14.22 3.55
CA ALA A 402 9.39 15.31 4.52
C ALA A 402 8.40 15.11 5.68
N SER A 403 8.33 13.89 6.21
CA SER A 403 7.47 13.54 7.33
C SER A 403 6.01 13.90 7.04
N LEU A 404 5.45 13.34 5.96
CA LEU A 404 4.08 13.54 5.45
C LEU A 404 3.77 14.92 4.85
N LEU A 405 4.73 15.84 4.76
CA LEU A 405 4.48 17.17 4.19
C LEU A 405 4.56 17.23 2.67
N GLY A 406 5.18 16.24 2.02
CA GLY A 406 5.33 16.21 0.57
C GLY A 406 5.09 14.84 -0.03
N PHE A 407 4.49 14.81 -1.21
CA PHE A 407 4.33 13.61 -2.02
C PHE A 407 5.21 13.66 -3.27
N CYS A 408 5.97 12.59 -3.52
CA CYS A 408 6.88 12.47 -4.65
C CYS A 408 6.38 11.42 -5.64
N MET A 409 6.00 11.84 -6.85
CA MET A 409 5.50 10.94 -7.88
C MET A 409 6.58 9.97 -8.38
N GLU A 410 7.83 10.41 -8.46
CA GLU A 410 8.97 9.57 -8.82
C GLU A 410 9.19 8.46 -7.77
N SER A 411 8.92 8.75 -6.50
CA SER A 411 9.01 7.77 -5.41
C SER A 411 7.92 6.70 -5.49
N LEU A 412 6.81 6.91 -6.21
CA LEU A 412 5.90 5.81 -6.56
C LEU A 412 6.59 4.79 -7.46
N VAL A 413 7.29 5.27 -8.48
CA VAL A 413 7.99 4.41 -9.45
C VAL A 413 9.17 3.69 -8.79
N LEU A 414 9.97 4.40 -7.99
CA LEU A 414 11.06 3.79 -7.22
C LEU A 414 10.53 2.81 -6.17
N GLY A 415 9.40 3.20 -5.54
CA GLY A 415 8.67 2.40 -4.57
C GLY A 415 8.17 1.07 -5.13
N ASP A 416 7.77 1.00 -6.40
CA ASP A 416 7.37 -0.27 -7.05
C ASP A 416 8.52 -1.30 -7.05
N ASP A 417 9.75 -0.88 -7.38
CA ASP A 417 10.94 -1.74 -7.33
C ASP A 417 11.34 -2.10 -5.89
N LEU A 418 11.20 -1.15 -4.96
CA LEU A 418 11.47 -1.35 -3.53
C LEU A 418 10.50 -2.38 -2.94
N LEU A 419 9.19 -2.20 -3.15
CA LEU A 419 8.15 -3.10 -2.67
C LEU A 419 8.26 -4.47 -3.31
N GLY A 420 8.71 -4.56 -4.57
CA GLY A 420 9.00 -5.85 -5.19
C GLY A 420 10.09 -6.64 -4.44
N GLN A 421 11.12 -5.97 -3.93
CA GLN A 421 12.13 -6.60 -3.08
C GLN A 421 11.57 -6.95 -1.70
N VAL A 422 10.78 -6.06 -1.10
CA VAL A 422 10.12 -6.30 0.19
C VAL A 422 9.23 -7.54 0.13
N LEU A 423 8.36 -7.66 -0.87
CA LEU A 423 7.49 -8.82 -1.06
C LEU A 423 8.31 -10.10 -1.28
N ARG A 424 9.47 -10.02 -1.94
CA ARG A 424 10.37 -11.18 -2.09
C ARG A 424 10.94 -11.61 -0.74
N CYS A 425 11.22 -10.68 0.17
CA CYS A 425 11.58 -11.01 1.56
C CYS A 425 10.41 -11.64 2.31
N VAL A 426 9.19 -11.11 2.15
CA VAL A 426 7.98 -11.67 2.77
C VAL A 426 7.72 -13.11 2.32
N ARG A 427 7.96 -13.43 1.03
CA ARG A 427 7.82 -14.80 0.52
C ARG A 427 8.70 -15.83 1.23
N GLY A 428 9.90 -15.45 1.69
CA GLY A 428 10.87 -16.40 2.24
C GLY A 428 11.50 -17.31 1.17
N ILE A 429 11.89 -18.52 1.53
CA ILE A 429 12.56 -19.48 0.63
C ILE A 429 11.74 -20.76 0.57
N ASP A 430 11.39 -21.20 -0.65
CA ASP A 430 10.66 -22.45 -0.86
C ASP A 430 11.62 -23.65 -0.83
N VAL A 431 11.50 -24.46 0.23
CA VAL A 431 12.30 -25.68 0.42
C VAL A 431 11.46 -26.88 0.01
N THR A 432 11.87 -27.54 -1.07
CA THR A 432 11.24 -28.71 -1.66
C THR A 432 12.32 -29.73 -2.00
N GLU A 433 11.96 -31.01 -2.15
CA GLU A 433 12.91 -32.05 -2.56
C GLU A 433 13.66 -31.69 -3.86
N ASP A 434 12.94 -31.12 -4.84
CA ASP A 434 13.54 -30.68 -6.10
C ASP A 434 14.48 -29.46 -5.91
N SER A 435 14.15 -28.53 -5.00
CA SER A 435 14.97 -27.33 -4.79
C SER A 435 16.25 -27.59 -3.98
N VAL A 436 16.28 -28.67 -3.19
CA VAL A 436 17.49 -29.12 -2.46
C VAL A 436 18.26 -30.25 -3.15
N SER A 437 17.78 -30.74 -4.28
CA SER A 437 18.45 -31.77 -5.07
C SER A 437 19.85 -31.32 -5.52
N ILE A 438 20.86 -32.13 -5.20
CA ILE A 438 22.26 -31.87 -5.55
C ILE A 438 22.62 -32.31 -6.99
N GLU A 439 21.66 -32.81 -7.77
CA GLU A 439 21.93 -33.32 -9.12
C GLU A 439 22.47 -32.25 -10.05
N ALA A 440 21.87 -31.06 -10.06
CA ALA A 440 22.40 -29.91 -10.80
C ALA A 440 23.86 -29.62 -10.41
N MET A 441 24.18 -29.73 -9.10
CA MET A 441 25.54 -29.52 -8.60
C MET A 441 26.49 -30.61 -9.10
N ARG A 442 26.05 -31.87 -9.12
CA ARG A 442 26.82 -32.99 -9.62
C ARG A 442 27.11 -32.85 -11.12
N GLU A 443 26.08 -32.59 -11.92
CA GLU A 443 26.20 -32.40 -13.37
C GLU A 443 27.18 -31.27 -13.68
N VAL A 444 27.03 -30.10 -13.05
CA VAL A 444 27.88 -28.94 -13.34
C VAL A 444 29.32 -29.09 -12.83
N CYS A 445 29.52 -29.69 -11.65
CA CYS A 445 30.85 -29.80 -11.03
C CYS A 445 31.67 -30.98 -11.53
N LEU A 446 31.06 -32.13 -11.81
CA LEU A 446 31.78 -33.33 -12.23
C LEU A 446 31.91 -33.43 -13.76
N GLU A 447 30.90 -32.97 -14.50
CA GLU A 447 30.79 -33.21 -15.95
C GLU A 447 30.65 -31.93 -16.77
N GLY A 448 30.34 -30.80 -16.12
CA GLY A 448 29.89 -29.57 -16.77
C GLY A 448 30.94 -28.46 -16.86
N PRO A 449 30.53 -27.25 -17.28
CA PRO A 449 31.41 -26.13 -17.54
C PRO A 449 31.90 -25.40 -16.27
N GLY A 450 31.61 -25.93 -15.07
CA GLY A 450 31.95 -25.29 -13.79
C GLY A 450 31.10 -24.06 -13.44
N HIS A 451 29.97 -23.83 -14.14
CA HIS A 451 29.01 -22.77 -13.83
C HIS A 451 27.57 -23.14 -14.23
N TYR A 452 26.57 -22.51 -13.61
CA TYR A 452 25.14 -22.85 -13.81
C TYR A 452 24.40 -21.99 -14.85
N LEU A 453 25.04 -20.98 -15.45
CA LEU A 453 24.35 -19.98 -16.30
C LEU A 453 23.49 -20.55 -17.45
N GLY A 454 23.88 -21.71 -18.01
CA GLY A 454 23.15 -22.40 -19.06
C GLY A 454 22.35 -23.61 -18.59
N HIS A 455 22.35 -23.91 -17.29
CA HIS A 455 21.73 -25.10 -16.74
C HIS A 455 20.19 -24.99 -16.79
N PRO A 456 19.45 -26.05 -17.15
CA PRO A 456 17.99 -26.01 -17.22
C PRO A 456 17.31 -25.52 -15.95
N GLN A 457 17.80 -25.95 -14.78
CA GLN A 457 17.29 -25.50 -13.48
C GLN A 457 17.38 -23.97 -13.33
N THR A 458 18.53 -23.36 -13.64
CA THR A 458 18.74 -21.90 -13.54
C THR A 458 17.81 -21.12 -14.48
N LEU A 459 17.60 -21.63 -15.69
CA LEU A 459 16.68 -21.01 -16.64
C LEU A 459 15.21 -21.16 -16.18
N GLY A 460 14.86 -22.31 -15.60
CA GLY A 460 13.51 -22.62 -15.12
C GLY A 460 13.07 -21.74 -13.95
N VAL A 461 13.96 -21.46 -13.00
CA VAL A 461 13.63 -20.63 -11.82
C VAL A 461 13.68 -19.12 -12.09
N MET A 462 14.18 -18.72 -13.26
CA MET A 462 14.52 -17.33 -13.53
C MET A 462 13.35 -16.36 -13.31
N GLN A 463 12.13 -16.75 -13.71
CA GLN A 463 10.94 -15.91 -13.56
C GLN A 463 10.09 -16.28 -12.34
N THR A 464 10.34 -17.42 -11.69
CA THR A 464 9.54 -17.90 -10.55
C THR A 464 10.21 -17.63 -9.21
N GLU A 465 11.53 -17.51 -9.15
CA GLU A 465 12.30 -17.24 -7.91
C GLU A 465 12.79 -15.80 -7.80
N TYR A 466 13.10 -15.15 -8.92
CA TYR A 466 13.78 -13.84 -8.92
C TYR A 466 12.84 -12.71 -9.29
N VAL A 467 12.97 -11.59 -8.56
CA VAL A 467 12.31 -10.33 -8.89
C VAL A 467 13.29 -9.43 -9.66
N TYR A 468 12.81 -8.87 -10.76
CA TYR A 468 13.57 -7.96 -11.61
C TYR A 468 13.05 -6.53 -11.44
N PRO A 469 13.92 -5.58 -11.08
CA PRO A 469 13.55 -4.18 -11.01
C PRO A 469 13.30 -3.64 -12.40
N ALA A 470 12.43 -2.67 -12.49
CA ALA A 470 12.11 -2.01 -13.74
C ALA A 470 12.89 -0.72 -13.97
N VAL A 471 13.38 -0.07 -12.92
CA VAL A 471 14.24 1.12 -13.03
C VAL A 471 15.61 0.92 -12.39
N ALA A 472 15.73 0.10 -11.34
CA ALA A 472 17.03 -0.16 -10.70
C ALA A 472 18.02 -0.86 -11.65
N ASP A 473 19.30 -0.47 -11.58
CA ASP A 473 20.35 -0.96 -12.48
C ASP A 473 21.12 -2.13 -11.85
N ARG A 474 21.30 -3.21 -12.61
CA ARG A 474 22.09 -4.40 -12.23
C ARG A 474 23.19 -4.71 -13.25
N THR A 475 23.50 -3.77 -14.14
CA THR A 475 24.50 -3.96 -15.20
C THR A 475 25.92 -3.92 -14.63
N SER A 476 26.87 -4.53 -15.34
CA SER A 476 28.28 -4.41 -14.96
C SER A 476 28.77 -2.97 -15.15
N PRO A 477 29.82 -2.50 -14.45
CA PRO A 477 30.34 -1.14 -14.62
C PRO A 477 30.71 -0.79 -16.07
N LYS A 478 31.20 -1.78 -16.84
CA LYS A 478 31.50 -1.61 -18.27
C LYS A 478 30.23 -1.39 -19.09
N GLU A 479 29.23 -2.25 -18.91
CA GLU A 479 27.94 -2.14 -19.61
C GLU A 479 27.22 -0.84 -19.23
N TRP A 480 27.19 -0.49 -17.94
CA TRP A 480 26.66 0.79 -17.45
C TRP A 480 27.30 1.99 -18.16
N ALA A 481 28.62 1.98 -18.33
CA ALA A 481 29.33 3.02 -19.07
C ALA A 481 29.00 3.02 -20.57
N GLU A 482 28.86 1.84 -21.20
CA GLU A 482 28.50 1.67 -22.61
C GLU A 482 27.06 2.15 -22.92
N ILE A 483 26.13 1.99 -21.98
CA ILE A 483 24.73 2.45 -22.12
C ILE A 483 24.52 3.89 -21.64
N GLY A 484 25.60 4.66 -21.46
CA GLY A 484 25.53 6.10 -21.18
C GLY A 484 25.33 6.45 -19.70
N LYS A 485 25.73 5.59 -18.78
CA LYS A 485 25.73 5.83 -17.33
C LYS A 485 24.36 6.25 -16.77
N PRO A 486 23.32 5.43 -16.99
CA PRO A 486 21.97 5.78 -16.60
C PRO A 486 21.86 6.12 -15.11
N ASP A 487 21.09 7.17 -14.83
CA ASP A 487 20.74 7.61 -13.48
C ASP A 487 19.39 7.06 -13.05
N LEU A 488 19.29 6.67 -11.78
CA LEU A 488 18.09 6.02 -11.22
C LEU A 488 16.89 6.99 -11.18
N VAL A 489 17.10 8.22 -10.72
CA VAL A 489 16.03 9.20 -10.59
C VAL A 489 15.55 9.65 -11.97
N GLN A 490 16.46 9.85 -12.91
CA GLN A 490 16.10 10.16 -14.31
C GLN A 490 15.31 9.03 -14.97
N LYS A 491 15.65 7.76 -14.70
CA LYS A 491 14.85 6.60 -15.16
C LYS A 491 13.44 6.62 -14.54
N ALA A 492 13.31 6.96 -13.26
CA ALA A 492 12.01 7.08 -12.59
C ALA A 492 11.14 8.20 -13.20
N ILE A 493 11.71 9.39 -13.44
CA ILE A 493 11.05 10.50 -14.13
C ILE A 493 10.56 10.05 -15.52
N ALA A 494 11.43 9.41 -16.30
CA ALA A 494 11.09 8.94 -17.64
C ALA A 494 9.95 7.91 -17.62
N ARG A 495 9.93 6.99 -16.65
CA ARG A 495 8.85 6.00 -16.50
C ARG A 495 7.54 6.66 -16.04
N LYS A 496 7.59 7.58 -15.06
CA LYS A 496 6.44 8.38 -14.62
C LYS A 496 5.79 9.08 -15.83
N ASN A 497 6.58 9.82 -16.59
CA ASN A 497 6.10 10.56 -17.76
C ASN A 497 5.50 9.63 -18.83
N ARG A 498 6.08 8.43 -19.04
CA ARG A 498 5.54 7.44 -19.97
C ARG A 498 4.15 6.94 -19.53
N ILE A 499 4.00 6.55 -18.26
CA ILE A 499 2.72 6.08 -17.71
C ILE A 499 1.64 7.16 -17.90
N LEU A 500 1.97 8.41 -17.58
CA LEU A 500 1.05 9.54 -17.73
C LEU A 500 0.76 9.91 -19.20
N ALA A 501 1.64 9.57 -20.14
CA ALA A 501 1.39 9.77 -21.57
C ALA A 501 0.53 8.67 -22.19
N GLU A 502 0.62 7.42 -21.71
CA GLU A 502 -0.10 6.27 -22.26
C GLU A 502 -1.54 6.15 -21.74
N SER A 503 -1.80 6.52 -20.47
CA SER A 503 -3.09 6.30 -19.81
C SER A 503 -4.02 7.53 -19.84
N THR A 504 -4.34 8.10 -21.00
CA THR A 504 -4.99 9.43 -21.07
C THR A 504 -6.48 9.46 -20.71
N ALA A 505 -7.20 8.34 -20.81
CA ALA A 505 -8.61 8.29 -20.47
C ALA A 505 -8.84 7.97 -18.98
N PRO A 506 -9.88 8.54 -18.35
CA PRO A 506 -10.37 8.09 -17.05
C PRO A 506 -10.66 6.58 -17.06
N GLN A 507 -10.40 5.93 -15.94
CA GLN A 507 -10.80 4.54 -15.64
C GLN A 507 -12.31 4.46 -15.36
N LEU A 508 -13.14 5.22 -16.07
CA LEU A 508 -14.58 5.29 -15.93
C LEU A 508 -15.22 5.04 -17.29
N ASP A 509 -16.43 4.49 -17.30
CA ASP A 509 -17.22 4.44 -18.52
C ASP A 509 -17.48 5.88 -19.02
N PRO A 510 -17.30 6.18 -20.33
CA PRO A 510 -17.43 7.55 -20.83
C PRO A 510 -18.81 8.18 -20.58
N ALA A 511 -19.89 7.40 -20.53
CA ALA A 511 -21.22 7.93 -20.22
C ALA A 511 -21.35 8.27 -18.73
N VAL A 512 -20.73 7.46 -17.85
CA VAL A 512 -20.67 7.73 -16.42
C VAL A 512 -19.84 8.99 -16.14
N ASP A 513 -18.66 9.12 -16.77
CA ASP A 513 -17.82 10.32 -16.66
C ASP A 513 -18.59 11.59 -17.09
N ALA A 514 -19.24 11.54 -18.26
CA ALA A 514 -20.06 12.66 -18.74
C ALA A 514 -21.20 13.02 -17.78
N ALA A 515 -21.87 12.03 -17.18
CA ALA A 515 -22.93 12.26 -16.20
C ALA A 515 -22.39 12.92 -14.92
N ILE A 516 -21.22 12.47 -14.42
CA ILE A 516 -20.57 13.05 -13.25
C ILE A 516 -20.19 14.51 -13.50
N ARG A 517 -19.55 14.80 -14.64
CA ARG A 517 -19.15 16.17 -15.02
C ARG A 517 -20.33 17.10 -15.29
N ALA A 518 -21.50 16.56 -15.60
CA ALA A 518 -22.74 17.35 -15.69
C ALA A 518 -23.35 17.66 -14.32
N ALA A 519 -23.16 16.77 -13.33
CA ALA A 519 -23.71 16.90 -11.99
C ALA A 519 -22.80 17.68 -11.02
N PHE A 520 -21.48 17.62 -11.22
CA PHE A 520 -20.48 18.17 -10.30
C PHE A 520 -19.42 19.01 -11.02
N ASN A 521 -18.86 19.99 -10.30
CA ASN A 521 -17.73 20.78 -10.78
C ASN A 521 -16.43 19.97 -10.63
N ILE A 522 -15.95 19.38 -11.73
CA ILE A 522 -14.75 18.54 -11.76
C ILE A 522 -13.55 19.34 -12.29
N HIS A 523 -12.45 19.34 -11.53
CA HIS A 523 -11.25 20.18 -11.74
C HIS A 523 -10.10 19.46 -12.46
N VAL A 524 -10.29 18.22 -12.93
CA VAL A 524 -9.29 17.43 -13.70
C VAL A 524 -9.81 16.95 -15.05
#